data_AF-A0A1I0JB86-F1
#
_entry.id   AF-A0A1I0JB86-F1
#
_cell.length_a   1.000
_cell.length_b   1.000
_cell.length_c   1.000
_cell.angle_alpha   90.00
_cell.angle_beta   90.00
_cell.angle_gamma   90.00
#
_symmetry.space_group_name_H-M   'P 1'
#
loop_
_entity.id
_entity.type
_entity.pdbx_description
1 polymer ?
#
loop_
_entity_poly.entity_id
_entity_poly.type
_entity_poly.pdbx_seq_one_letter_code
_entity_poly.pdbx_strand_id
1 'polypeptide(L)'
;MARGWGWALASLVASVGVLLTGFTLFVELGPIAAVIVVLLAPIILCGFVVAHDVLRHRALSQEEALRLDREREHVRRTVDLVLDPELNAEQRLAVLDCHIPRLGRDPRASPLRERFVTVAELSPPGRALLERARRAVRVVQRSEAMRRHLLDVVANEVLLPRQVWEIARLLRVQHELQHEQDAARHGLVTDELRAVLDPQQEALDRSLAAVTARVEGLERYARRVQEADAALRAREALDNNHKYRALLAATDDAEGMAALTAHGDALEETLARSVREAIEAGQTLAV
;
A
#
# COMPACT_ATOMS: atom_id res chain seq x y z
N MET A 1 20.48 -38.03 -8.07
CA MET A 1 21.01 -39.00 -9.07
C MET A 1 19.93 -39.70 -9.92
N ALA A 2 18.61 -39.51 -9.67
CA ALA A 2 17.55 -40.20 -10.43
C ALA A 2 17.11 -39.54 -11.77
N ARG A 3 17.58 -38.32 -12.09
CA ARG A 3 17.13 -37.59 -13.30
C ARG A 3 17.79 -38.03 -14.60
N GLY A 4 18.95 -38.69 -14.55
CA GLY A 4 19.68 -39.11 -15.76
C GLY A 4 19.07 -40.33 -16.46
N TRP A 5 18.36 -41.19 -15.72
CA TRP A 5 17.87 -42.46 -16.25
C TRP A 5 16.61 -42.30 -17.14
N GLY A 6 15.76 -41.31 -16.84
CA GLY A 6 14.55 -41.03 -17.64
C GLY A 6 14.86 -40.54 -19.05
N TRP A 7 15.90 -39.72 -19.22
CA TRP A 7 16.30 -39.22 -20.54
C TRP A 7 16.94 -40.31 -21.42
N ALA A 8 17.67 -41.25 -20.82
CA ALA A 8 18.25 -42.38 -21.54
C ALA A 8 17.17 -43.32 -22.09
N LEU A 9 16.13 -43.60 -21.29
CA LEU A 9 15.00 -44.45 -21.70
C LEU A 9 14.15 -43.76 -22.78
N ALA A 10 13.88 -42.46 -22.64
CA ALA A 10 13.17 -41.69 -23.65
C ALA A 10 13.93 -41.63 -24.98
N SER A 11 15.27 -41.48 -24.94
CA SER A 11 16.11 -41.51 -26.14
C SER A 11 16.08 -42.87 -26.83
N LEU A 12 16.12 -43.96 -26.06
CA LEU A 12 16.13 -45.32 -26.62
C LEU A 12 14.79 -45.69 -27.29
N VAL A 13 13.68 -45.32 -26.66
CA VAL A 13 12.33 -45.51 -27.24
C VAL A 13 12.17 -44.66 -28.51
N ALA A 14 12.65 -43.41 -28.51
CA ALA A 14 12.62 -42.55 -29.70
C ALA A 14 13.47 -43.13 -30.84
N SER A 15 14.68 -43.62 -30.56
CA SER A 15 15.54 -44.24 -31.58
C SER A 15 14.92 -45.50 -32.18
N VAL A 16 14.32 -46.37 -31.36
CA VAL A 16 13.62 -47.57 -31.85
C VAL A 16 12.41 -47.20 -32.70
N GLY A 17 11.64 -46.18 -32.28
CA GLY A 17 10.52 -45.67 -33.06
C GLY A 17 10.93 -45.14 -34.44
N VAL A 18 12.02 -44.36 -34.51
CA VAL A 18 12.54 -43.84 -35.78
C VAL A 18 13.00 -44.97 -36.71
N LEU A 19 13.65 -46.01 -36.16
CA LEU A 19 14.09 -47.16 -36.96
C LEU A 19 12.93 -47.98 -37.51
N LEU A 20 11.92 -48.27 -36.69
CA LEU A 20 10.73 -49.01 -37.12
C LEU A 20 9.92 -48.22 -38.16
N THR A 21 9.74 -46.92 -37.94
CA THR A 21 9.00 -46.04 -38.87
C THR A 21 9.75 -45.84 -40.18
N GLY A 22 11.09 -45.72 -40.12
CA GLY A 22 11.93 -45.66 -41.32
C GLY A 22 11.88 -46.96 -42.14
N PHE A 23 11.83 -48.11 -41.47
CA PHE A 23 11.73 -49.42 -42.12
C PHE A 23 10.37 -49.62 -42.82
N THR A 24 9.25 -49.23 -42.19
CA THR A 24 7.93 -49.34 -42.82
C THR A 24 7.79 -48.41 -44.02
N LEU A 25 8.27 -47.16 -43.91
CA LEU A 25 8.29 -46.20 -45.02
C LEU A 25 9.19 -46.65 -46.18
N PHE A 26 10.30 -47.32 -45.90
CA PHE A 26 11.17 -47.89 -46.92
C PHE A 26 10.45 -48.94 -47.78
N VAL A 27 9.63 -49.79 -47.14
CA VAL A 27 8.88 -50.86 -47.81
C VAL A 27 7.72 -50.30 -48.65
N GLU A 28 7.02 -49.27 -48.16
CA GLU A 28 5.81 -48.74 -48.79
C GLU A 28 6.06 -47.65 -49.85
N LEU A 29 7.00 -46.73 -49.58
CA LEU A 29 7.18 -45.47 -50.34
C LEU A 29 8.55 -45.37 -51.04
N GLY A 30 9.42 -46.37 -50.84
CA GLY A 30 10.73 -46.46 -51.48
C GLY A 30 11.87 -45.75 -50.72
N PRO A 31 13.12 -45.90 -51.18
CA PRO A 31 14.33 -45.54 -50.44
C PRO A 31 14.49 -44.03 -50.20
N ILE A 32 14.00 -43.20 -51.12
CA ILE A 32 14.10 -41.73 -51.02
C ILE A 32 13.27 -41.21 -49.84
N ALA A 33 12.05 -41.74 -49.65
CA ALA A 33 11.18 -41.35 -48.54
C ALA A 33 11.80 -41.73 -47.18
N ALA A 34 12.40 -42.92 -47.08
CA ALA A 34 13.08 -43.37 -45.86
C ALA A 34 14.27 -42.47 -45.49
N VAL A 35 15.09 -42.05 -46.46
CA VAL A 35 16.23 -41.15 -46.22
C VAL A 35 15.76 -39.78 -45.72
N ILE A 36 14.69 -39.22 -46.30
CA ILE A 36 14.13 -37.93 -45.86
C ILE A 36 13.64 -38.03 -44.41
N VAL A 37 12.93 -39.09 -44.04
CA VAL A 37 12.44 -39.27 -42.66
C VAL A 37 13.60 -39.43 -41.67
N VAL A 38 14.64 -40.20 -42.02
CA VAL A 38 15.82 -40.37 -41.16
C VAL A 38 16.57 -39.04 -40.97
N LEU A 39 16.65 -38.19 -42.01
CA LEU A 39 17.29 -36.87 -41.93
C LEU A 39 16.45 -35.84 -41.16
N LEU A 40 15.12 -35.88 -41.27
CA LEU A 40 14.23 -34.96 -40.56
C LEU A 40 13.99 -35.35 -39.10
N ALA A 41 14.04 -36.65 -38.77
CA ALA A 41 13.84 -37.15 -37.42
C ALA A 41 14.71 -36.45 -36.34
N PRO A 42 16.03 -36.26 -36.50
CA PRO A 42 16.84 -35.56 -35.50
C PRO A 42 16.48 -34.07 -35.39
N ILE A 43 16.06 -33.42 -36.48
CA ILE A 43 15.64 -32.01 -36.48
C ILE A 43 14.33 -31.86 -35.70
N ILE A 44 13.35 -32.74 -35.95
CA ILE A 44 12.07 -32.76 -35.23
C ILE A 44 12.28 -33.07 -33.75
N LEU A 45 13.12 -34.06 -33.43
CA LEU A 45 13.45 -34.42 -32.05
C LEU A 45 14.14 -33.26 -31.32
N CYS A 46 15.10 -32.60 -31.97
CA CYS A 46 15.76 -31.42 -31.42
C CYS A 46 14.76 -30.28 -31.16
N GLY A 47 13.89 -29.99 -32.13
CA GLY A 47 12.83 -28.99 -31.99
C GLY A 47 11.88 -29.28 -30.82
N PHE A 48 11.50 -30.56 -30.64
CA PHE A 48 10.66 -30.99 -29.52
C PHE A 48 11.37 -30.83 -28.17
N VAL A 49 12.64 -31.22 -28.06
CA VAL A 49 13.42 -31.06 -26.82
C VAL A 49 13.58 -29.59 -26.45
N VAL A 50 13.91 -28.72 -27.41
CA VAL A 50 14.02 -27.28 -27.18
C VAL A 50 12.66 -26.69 -26.79
N ALA A 51 11.57 -27.05 -27.47
CA ALA A 51 10.23 -26.57 -27.13
C ALA A 51 9.82 -27.02 -25.72
N HIS A 52 10.06 -28.28 -25.36
CA HIS A 52 9.78 -28.81 -24.03
C HIS A 52 10.63 -28.11 -22.95
N ASP A 53 11.91 -27.88 -23.21
CA ASP A 53 12.80 -27.18 -22.27
C ASP A 53 12.39 -25.72 -22.07
N VAL A 54 12.03 -25.02 -23.16
CA VAL A 54 11.48 -23.65 -23.09
C VAL A 54 10.16 -23.62 -22.31
N LEU A 55 9.25 -24.57 -22.55
CA LEU A 55 7.99 -24.67 -21.80
C LEU A 55 8.25 -24.96 -20.33
N ARG A 56 9.20 -25.83 -20.02
CA ARG A 56 9.58 -26.17 -18.65
C ARG A 56 10.22 -24.98 -17.93
N HIS A 57 11.14 -24.28 -18.60
CA HIS A 57 11.74 -23.06 -18.05
C HIS A 57 10.71 -21.96 -17.83
N ARG A 58 9.72 -21.82 -18.72
CA ARG A 58 8.59 -20.90 -18.53
C ARG A 58 7.69 -21.31 -17.36
N ALA A 59 7.41 -22.61 -17.19
CA ALA A 59 6.60 -23.08 -16.07
C ALA A 59 7.32 -22.84 -14.73
N LEU A 60 8.62 -23.13 -14.65
CA LEU A 60 9.44 -22.86 -13.47
C LEU A 60 9.51 -21.37 -13.16
N SER A 61 9.70 -20.51 -14.17
CA SER A 61 9.73 -19.06 -13.95
C SER A 61 8.38 -18.49 -13.50
N GLN A 62 7.26 -19.05 -14.01
CA GLN A 62 5.92 -18.71 -13.53
C GLN A 62 5.70 -19.13 -12.09
N GLU A 63 6.13 -20.35 -11.70
CA GLU A 63 6.04 -20.82 -10.32
C GLU A 63 6.85 -19.92 -9.37
N GLU A 64 8.06 -19.52 -9.78
CA GLU A 64 8.91 -18.60 -9.02
C GLU A 64 8.28 -17.21 -8.89
N ALA A 65 7.66 -16.68 -9.95
CA ALA A 65 6.95 -15.41 -9.92
C ALA A 65 5.75 -15.47 -8.96
N LEU A 66 4.93 -16.52 -9.04
CA LEU A 66 3.81 -16.72 -8.13
C LEU A 66 4.26 -16.84 -6.68
N ARG A 67 5.38 -17.53 -6.43
CA ARG A 67 5.96 -17.64 -5.09
C ARG A 67 6.42 -16.28 -4.58
N LEU A 68 7.10 -15.49 -5.42
CA LEU A 68 7.55 -14.15 -5.07
C LEU A 68 6.36 -13.23 -4.75
N ASP A 69 5.28 -13.31 -5.52
CA ASP A 69 4.08 -12.51 -5.26
C ASP A 69 3.41 -12.88 -3.94
N ARG A 70 3.36 -14.18 -3.58
CA ARG A 70 2.87 -14.61 -2.26
C ARG A 70 3.73 -14.08 -1.12
N GLU A 71 5.06 -14.06 -1.30
CA GLU A 71 5.98 -13.55 -0.29
C GLU A 71 5.89 -12.02 -0.17
N ARG A 72 5.76 -11.29 -1.28
CA ARG A 72 5.49 -9.85 -1.28
C ARG A 72 4.19 -9.53 -0.56
N GLU A 73 3.14 -10.31 -0.82
CA GLU A 73 1.86 -10.19 -0.13
C GLU A 73 1.97 -10.51 1.36
N HIS A 74 2.78 -11.52 1.72
CA HIS A 74 3.08 -11.82 3.11
C HIS A 74 3.77 -10.63 3.80
N VAL A 75 4.81 -10.05 3.19
CA VAL A 75 5.52 -8.86 3.69
C VAL A 75 4.55 -7.69 3.86
N ARG A 76 3.68 -7.41 2.89
CA ARG A 76 2.67 -6.35 2.98
C ARG A 76 1.75 -6.49 4.19
N ARG A 77 1.48 -7.73 4.65
CA ARG A 77 0.62 -8.02 5.79
C ARG A 77 1.35 -8.04 7.13
N THR A 78 2.62 -8.44 7.14
CA THR A 78 3.37 -8.65 8.38
C THR A 78 4.27 -7.49 8.74
N VAL A 79 4.82 -6.80 7.75
CA VAL A 79 5.72 -5.66 7.96
C VAL A 79 4.91 -4.38 7.86
N ASP A 80 4.77 -3.69 9.00
CA ASP A 80 4.14 -2.38 9.02
C ASP A 80 5.10 -1.31 8.45
N LEU A 81 4.82 -0.92 7.22
CA LEU A 81 5.61 0.03 6.44
C LEU A 81 4.82 1.32 6.19
N VAL A 82 5.48 2.46 6.34
CA VAL A 82 5.03 3.73 5.77
C VAL A 82 5.91 4.03 4.56
N LEU A 83 5.28 4.12 3.39
CA LEU A 83 5.95 4.38 2.13
C LEU A 83 5.76 5.84 1.73
N ASP A 84 6.79 6.42 1.12
CA ASP A 84 6.66 7.70 0.43
C ASP A 84 5.57 7.58 -0.68
N PRO A 85 4.53 8.44 -0.65
CA PRO A 85 3.46 8.39 -1.64
C PRO A 85 3.96 8.63 -3.08
N GLU A 86 5.11 9.27 -3.27
CA GLU A 86 5.70 9.52 -4.59
C GLU A 86 6.48 8.33 -5.16
N LEU A 87 6.55 7.19 -4.46
CA LEU A 87 7.18 5.99 -5.00
C LEU A 87 6.39 5.47 -6.21
N ASN A 88 7.09 5.11 -7.28
CA ASN A 88 6.45 4.41 -8.40
C ASN A 88 6.24 2.91 -8.06
N ALA A 89 5.51 2.18 -8.90
CA ALA A 89 5.18 0.77 -8.65
C ALA A 89 6.43 -0.13 -8.52
N GLU A 90 7.44 0.09 -9.35
CA GLU A 90 8.69 -0.67 -9.34
C GLU A 90 9.49 -0.43 -8.06
N GLN A 91 9.62 0.84 -7.65
CA GLN A 91 10.28 1.22 -6.41
C GLN A 91 9.55 0.65 -5.19
N ARG A 92 8.21 0.65 -5.18
CA ARG A 92 7.44 0.00 -4.11
C ARG A 92 7.74 -1.49 -4.02
N LEU A 93 7.82 -2.19 -5.16
CA LEU A 93 8.21 -3.59 -5.18
C LEU A 93 9.64 -3.79 -4.68
N ALA A 94 10.58 -2.91 -5.06
CA ALA A 94 11.96 -2.98 -4.60
C ALA A 94 12.06 -2.81 -3.06
N VAL A 95 11.25 -1.94 -2.45
CA VAL A 95 11.17 -1.82 -0.98
C VAL A 95 10.65 -3.11 -0.34
N LEU A 96 9.58 -3.70 -0.88
CA LEU A 96 9.04 -4.97 -0.37
C LEU A 96 10.06 -6.10 -0.49
N ASP A 97 10.78 -6.16 -1.61
CA ASP A 97 11.80 -7.16 -1.86
C ASP A 97 12.97 -7.07 -0.86
N CYS A 98 13.24 -5.90 -0.28
CA CYS A 98 14.24 -5.77 0.79
C CYS A 98 13.86 -6.52 2.07
N HIS A 99 12.57 -6.83 2.25
CA HIS A 99 12.07 -7.53 3.43
C HIS A 99 11.86 -9.03 3.19
N ILE A 100 12.25 -9.53 2.02
CA ILE A 100 12.16 -10.95 1.67
C ILE A 100 13.53 -11.61 1.93
N PRO A 101 13.67 -12.47 2.97
CA PRO A 101 14.98 -12.97 3.40
C PRO A 101 15.77 -13.70 2.29
N ARG A 102 15.08 -14.46 1.43
CA ARG A 102 15.74 -15.22 0.36
C ARG A 102 16.37 -14.35 -0.73
N LEU A 103 15.98 -13.08 -0.84
CA LEU A 103 16.57 -12.16 -1.80
C LEU A 103 17.89 -11.57 -1.30
N GLY A 104 18.24 -11.77 -0.01
CA GLY A 104 19.52 -11.32 0.57
C GLY A 104 19.71 -9.80 0.53
N ARG A 105 18.63 -9.04 0.38
CA ARG A 105 18.64 -7.57 0.37
C ARG A 105 18.46 -7.07 1.81
N ASP A 106 19.32 -6.17 2.25
CA ASP A 106 19.16 -5.50 3.55
C ASP A 106 18.37 -4.19 3.35
N PRO A 107 17.23 -4.00 4.04
CA PRO A 107 16.49 -2.73 4.01
C PRO A 107 17.35 -1.51 4.36
N ARG A 108 18.34 -1.67 5.26
CA ARG A 108 19.22 -0.58 5.70
C ARG A 108 20.21 -0.14 4.62
N ALA A 109 20.60 -1.06 3.74
CA ALA A 109 21.50 -0.79 2.62
C ALA A 109 20.76 -0.42 1.32
N SER A 110 19.42 -0.35 1.35
CA SER A 110 18.62 -0.05 0.17
C SER A 110 18.85 1.38 -0.32
N PRO A 111 19.00 1.61 -1.64
CA PRO A 111 19.06 2.97 -2.19
C PRO A 111 17.77 3.77 -1.96
N LEU A 112 16.67 3.08 -1.62
CA LEU A 112 15.37 3.67 -1.29
C LEU A 112 15.16 3.84 0.22
N ARG A 113 16.18 3.64 1.05
CA ARG A 113 16.09 3.66 2.53
C ARG A 113 15.39 4.90 3.08
N GLU A 114 15.69 6.07 2.50
CA GLU A 114 15.11 7.35 2.89
C GLU A 114 13.64 7.53 2.47
N ARG A 115 13.10 6.63 1.65
CA ARG A 115 11.74 6.70 1.09
C ARG A 115 10.76 5.71 1.73
N PHE A 116 11.17 5.00 2.76
CA PHE A 116 10.27 4.20 3.58
C PHE A 116 10.68 4.22 5.05
N VAL A 117 9.71 3.99 5.93
CA VAL A 117 9.92 3.83 7.37
C VAL A 117 9.27 2.52 7.80
N THR A 118 10.04 1.69 8.48
CA THR A 118 9.52 0.50 9.14
C THR A 118 9.06 0.89 10.54
N VAL A 119 7.79 0.70 10.86
CA VAL A 119 7.21 1.18 12.13
C VAL A 119 7.88 0.53 13.35
N ALA A 120 8.41 -0.69 13.20
CA ALA A 120 9.18 -1.36 14.24
C ALA A 120 10.49 -0.64 14.62
N GLU A 121 11.02 0.22 13.76
CA GLU A 121 12.22 1.03 14.03
C GLU A 121 11.91 2.29 14.83
N LEU A 122 10.64 2.66 14.99
CA LEU A 122 10.26 3.85 15.74
C LEU A 122 10.26 3.57 17.24
N SER A 123 10.63 4.60 18.03
CA SER A 123 10.48 4.56 19.48
C SER A 123 9.01 4.29 19.88
N PRO A 124 8.74 3.67 21.04
CA PRO A 124 7.37 3.49 21.54
C PRO A 124 6.49 4.76 21.50
N PRO A 125 6.93 5.94 21.96
CA PRO A 125 6.13 7.17 21.84
C PRO A 125 5.96 7.62 20.39
N GLY A 126 6.97 7.46 19.53
CA GLY A 126 6.85 7.75 18.11
C GLY A 126 5.80 6.88 17.42
N ARG A 127 5.76 5.58 17.72
CA ARG A 127 4.71 4.67 17.22
C ARG A 127 3.31 5.11 17.64
N ALA A 128 3.14 5.55 18.89
CA ALA A 128 1.85 6.03 19.37
C ALA A 128 1.39 7.31 18.62
N LEU A 129 2.30 8.25 18.35
CA LEU A 129 2.00 9.44 17.55
C LEU A 129 1.62 9.11 16.11
N LEU A 130 2.36 8.19 15.48
CA LEU A 130 2.06 7.74 14.12
C LEU A 130 0.68 7.06 14.04
N GLU A 131 0.33 6.23 15.03
CA GLU A 131 -0.99 5.58 15.05
C GLU A 131 -2.15 6.55 15.28
N ARG A 132 -1.92 7.61 16.08
CA ARG A 132 -2.89 8.72 16.20
C ARG A 132 -3.13 9.40 14.85
N ALA A 133 -2.06 9.76 14.14
CA ALA A 133 -2.15 10.37 12.81
C ALA A 133 -2.89 9.45 11.81
N ARG A 134 -2.49 8.18 11.72
CA ARG A 134 -3.13 7.19 10.85
C ARG A 134 -4.61 7.01 11.20
N ARG A 135 -4.98 7.01 12.49
CA ARG A 135 -6.37 6.92 12.92
C ARG A 135 -7.17 8.14 12.46
N ALA A 136 -6.66 9.35 12.64
CA ALA A 136 -7.30 10.57 12.18
C ALA A 136 -7.53 10.54 10.66
N VAL A 137 -6.51 10.16 9.88
CA VAL A 137 -6.63 10.02 8.43
C VAL A 137 -7.66 8.96 8.03
N ARG A 138 -7.67 7.79 8.71
CA ARG A 138 -8.67 6.74 8.46
C ARG A 138 -10.10 7.22 8.73
N VAL A 139 -10.31 8.06 9.75
CA VAL A 139 -11.62 8.66 10.04
C VAL A 139 -12.08 9.52 8.87
N VAL A 140 -11.21 10.40 8.37
CA VAL A 140 -11.53 11.27 7.23
C VAL A 140 -11.81 10.45 5.96
N GLN A 141 -10.93 9.50 5.63
CA GLN A 141 -11.08 8.66 4.43
C GLN A 141 -12.34 7.79 4.44
N ARG A 142 -12.80 7.38 5.63
CA ARG A 142 -14.01 6.56 5.80
C ARG A 142 -15.27 7.40 6.05
N SER A 143 -15.16 8.72 6.08
CA SER A 143 -16.30 9.60 6.30
C SER A 143 -17.28 9.55 5.14
N GLU A 144 -18.54 9.84 5.43
CA GLU A 144 -19.56 9.96 4.41
C GLU A 144 -19.42 11.25 3.60
N ALA A 145 -19.02 12.33 4.25
CA ALA A 145 -18.68 13.60 3.61
C ALA A 145 -17.60 13.41 2.54
N MET A 146 -16.57 12.60 2.79
CA MET A 146 -15.57 12.23 1.77
C MET A 146 -16.20 11.43 0.62
N ARG A 147 -16.98 10.39 0.92
CA ARG A 147 -17.63 9.55 -0.12
C ARG A 147 -18.59 10.32 -1.01
N ARG A 148 -19.22 11.37 -0.47
CA ARG A 148 -20.15 12.24 -1.21
C ARG A 148 -19.48 13.44 -1.87
N HIS A 149 -18.14 13.49 -1.85
CA HIS A 149 -17.36 14.58 -2.44
C HIS A 149 -17.74 15.96 -1.88
N LEU A 150 -18.19 16.03 -0.62
CA LEU A 150 -18.44 17.29 0.09
C LEU A 150 -17.14 17.92 0.60
N LEU A 151 -16.06 17.14 0.63
CA LEU A 151 -14.71 17.57 0.93
C LEU A 151 -13.89 17.55 -0.36
N ASP A 152 -12.78 18.29 -0.40
CA ASP A 152 -11.85 18.24 -1.52
C ASP A 152 -11.13 16.87 -1.57
N VAL A 153 -11.70 15.94 -2.32
CA VAL A 153 -11.25 14.54 -2.39
C VAL A 153 -9.85 14.46 -2.99
N VAL A 154 -9.59 15.22 -4.07
CA VAL A 154 -8.30 15.17 -4.77
C VAL A 154 -7.20 15.71 -3.87
N ALA A 155 -7.43 16.83 -3.19
CA ALA A 155 -6.46 17.36 -2.23
C ALA A 155 -6.21 16.37 -1.09
N ASN A 156 -7.27 15.74 -0.54
CA ASN A 156 -7.13 14.82 0.59
C ASN A 156 -6.44 13.50 0.23
N GLU A 157 -6.66 12.96 -0.97
CA GLU A 157 -6.00 11.74 -1.44
C GLU A 157 -4.49 11.91 -1.61
N VAL A 158 -4.02 13.13 -1.87
CA VAL A 158 -2.59 13.43 -2.00
C VAL A 158 -1.99 13.92 -0.66
N LEU A 159 -2.67 14.83 0.02
CA LEU A 159 -2.19 15.50 1.23
C LEU A 159 -2.12 14.55 2.43
N LEU A 160 -3.18 13.75 2.68
CA LEU A 160 -3.22 12.94 3.91
C LEU A 160 -2.15 11.83 3.92
N PRO A 161 -1.92 11.08 2.82
CA PRO A 161 -0.79 10.15 2.77
C PRO A 161 0.57 10.85 2.92
N ARG A 162 0.73 12.05 2.34
CA ARG A 162 1.94 12.87 2.50
C ARG A 162 2.20 13.21 3.97
N GLN A 163 1.19 13.68 4.68
CA GLN A 163 1.29 14.05 6.09
C GLN A 163 1.71 12.84 6.96
N VAL A 164 1.10 11.67 6.75
CA VAL A 164 1.46 10.44 7.47
C VAL A 164 2.91 10.03 7.18
N TRP A 165 3.34 10.14 5.92
CA TRP A 165 4.72 9.85 5.53
C TRP A 165 5.71 10.81 6.21
N GLU A 166 5.47 12.11 6.14
CA GLU A 166 6.35 13.11 6.75
C GLU A 166 6.48 12.93 8.26
N ILE A 167 5.36 12.65 8.95
CA ILE A 167 5.36 12.33 10.38
C ILE A 167 6.23 11.09 10.65
N ALA A 168 6.02 9.99 9.91
CA ALA A 168 6.81 8.77 10.09
C ALA A 168 8.31 9.00 9.85
N ARG A 169 8.66 9.75 8.80
CA ARG A 169 10.04 10.10 8.45
C ARG A 169 10.70 10.91 9.56
N LEU A 170 10.05 11.96 10.04
CA LEU A 170 10.57 12.81 11.12
C LEU A 170 10.76 12.03 12.42
N LEU A 171 9.80 11.17 12.78
CA LEU A 171 9.91 10.33 13.97
C LEU A 171 11.07 9.33 13.88
N ARG A 172 11.35 8.79 12.68
CA ARG A 172 12.51 7.94 12.46
C ARG A 172 13.81 8.72 12.67
N VAL A 173 13.96 9.84 11.98
CA VAL A 173 15.16 10.69 12.09
C VAL A 173 15.39 11.12 13.54
N GLN A 174 14.32 11.50 14.25
CA GLN A 174 14.41 11.85 15.67
C GLN A 174 14.91 10.67 16.52
N HIS A 175 14.38 9.46 16.28
CA HIS A 175 14.82 8.28 17.02
C HIS A 175 16.29 7.93 16.76
N GLU A 176 16.74 8.00 15.50
CA GLU A 176 18.13 7.79 15.10
C GLU A 176 19.06 8.80 15.80
N LEU A 177 18.74 10.10 15.74
CA LEU A 177 19.52 11.16 16.39
C LEU A 177 19.55 11.04 17.92
N GLN A 178 18.43 10.67 18.54
CA GLN A 178 18.38 10.41 19.99
C GLN A 178 19.30 9.26 20.38
N HIS A 179 19.28 8.17 19.61
CA HIS A 179 20.15 7.02 19.85
C HIS A 179 21.64 7.38 19.70
N GLU A 180 21.99 8.19 18.70
CA GLU A 180 23.37 8.70 18.51
C GLU A 180 23.82 9.59 19.69
N GLN A 181 22.96 10.49 20.16
CA GLN A 181 23.26 11.34 21.32
C GLN A 181 23.42 10.53 22.60
N ASP A 182 22.53 9.57 22.84
CA ASP A 182 22.64 8.69 23.99
C ASP A 182 23.95 7.91 23.92
N ALA A 183 24.32 7.35 22.77
CA ALA A 183 25.60 6.67 22.59
C ALA A 183 26.81 7.58 22.86
N ALA A 184 26.77 8.83 22.41
CA ALA A 184 27.83 9.82 22.67
C ALA A 184 27.94 10.16 24.17
N ARG A 185 26.81 10.21 24.89
CA ARG A 185 26.76 10.48 26.34
C ARG A 185 27.25 9.33 27.22
N HIS A 186 27.28 8.09 26.71
CA HIS A 186 27.85 6.95 27.46
C HIS A 186 29.38 7.02 27.59
N GLY A 187 30.05 7.95 26.91
CA GLY A 187 31.48 8.26 27.09
C GLY A 187 31.77 9.21 28.25
N LEU A 188 32.99 9.79 28.26
CA LEU A 188 33.35 10.83 29.24
C LEU A 188 32.61 12.12 28.88
N VAL A 189 31.57 12.47 29.64
CA VAL A 189 30.81 13.70 29.43
C VAL A 189 31.61 14.89 29.96
N THR A 190 32.35 15.55 29.07
CA THR A 190 33.01 16.83 29.39
C THR A 190 32.01 17.99 29.34
N ASP A 191 32.34 19.11 29.96
CA ASP A 191 31.48 20.30 29.94
C ASP A 191 31.37 20.89 28.52
N GLU A 192 32.43 20.77 27.71
CA GLU A 192 32.43 21.16 26.30
C GLU A 192 31.50 20.29 25.46
N LEU A 193 31.46 18.97 25.72
CA LEU A 193 30.51 18.07 25.04
C LEU A 193 29.07 18.41 25.43
N ARG A 194 28.81 18.74 26.70
CA ARG A 194 27.47 19.16 27.15
C ARG A 194 27.01 20.44 26.46
N ALA A 195 27.89 21.43 26.35
CA ALA A 195 27.61 22.69 25.65
C ALA A 195 27.22 22.50 24.17
N VAL A 196 27.69 21.42 23.53
CA VAL A 196 27.31 21.05 22.15
C VAL A 196 26.01 20.25 22.10
N LEU A 197 25.79 19.33 23.06
CA LEU A 197 24.63 18.44 23.06
C LEU A 197 23.33 19.14 23.51
N ASP A 198 23.39 20.11 24.42
CA ASP A 198 22.20 20.77 24.95
C ASP A 198 21.37 21.49 23.86
N PRO A 199 21.97 22.31 22.96
CA PRO A 199 21.22 22.93 21.86
C PRO A 199 20.63 21.91 20.88
N GLN A 200 21.30 20.76 20.69
CA GLN A 200 20.80 19.70 19.82
C GLN A 200 19.60 18.98 20.46
N GLN A 201 19.63 18.74 21.77
CA GLN A 201 18.48 18.22 22.51
C GLN A 201 17.28 19.17 22.38
N GLU A 202 17.50 20.47 22.56
CA GLU A 202 16.43 21.47 22.40
C GLU A 202 15.87 21.51 20.97
N ALA A 203 16.71 21.29 19.96
CA ALA A 203 16.25 21.14 18.58
C ALA A 203 15.38 19.88 18.37
N LEU A 204 15.75 18.75 18.99
CA LEU A 204 14.95 17.52 18.95
C LEU A 204 13.60 17.70 19.66
N ASP A 205 13.57 18.37 20.81
CA ASP A 205 12.35 18.63 21.57
C ASP A 205 11.40 19.55 20.79
N ARG A 206 11.94 20.59 20.14
CA ARG A 206 11.16 21.45 19.23
C ARG A 206 10.61 20.68 18.03
N SER A 207 11.40 19.78 17.44
CA SER A 207 10.94 18.91 16.36
C SER A 207 9.79 18.00 16.80
N LEU A 208 9.89 17.39 17.98
CA LEU A 208 8.83 16.54 18.54
C LEU A 208 7.54 17.33 18.81
N ALA A 209 7.67 18.55 19.35
CA ALA A 209 6.53 19.43 19.57
C ALA A 209 5.84 19.80 18.25
N ALA A 210 6.60 20.11 17.20
CA ALA A 210 6.07 20.40 15.87
C ALA A 210 5.35 19.20 15.26
N VAL A 211 5.93 17.99 15.34
CA VAL A 211 5.27 16.75 14.89
C VAL A 211 3.98 16.52 15.66
N THR A 212 3.99 16.72 16.97
CA THR A 212 2.80 16.56 17.82
C THR A 212 1.70 17.53 17.43
N ALA A 213 2.02 18.82 17.23
CA ALA A 213 1.07 19.83 16.80
C ALA A 213 0.44 19.49 15.43
N ARG A 214 1.23 18.90 14.51
CA ARG A 214 0.74 18.42 13.22
C ARG A 214 -0.22 17.23 13.37
N VAL A 215 0.08 16.27 14.24
CA VAL A 215 -0.84 15.16 14.57
C VAL A 215 -2.16 15.71 15.15
N GLU A 216 -2.09 16.66 16.07
CA GLU A 216 -3.28 17.30 16.64
C GLU A 216 -4.09 18.07 15.59
N GLY A 217 -3.43 18.67 14.59
CA GLY A 217 -4.08 19.24 13.41
C GLY A 217 -4.92 18.21 12.67
N LEU A 218 -4.34 17.04 12.38
CA LEU A 218 -5.05 15.92 11.72
C LEU A 218 -6.24 15.46 12.56
N GLU A 219 -6.07 15.36 13.89
CA GLU A 219 -7.15 14.96 14.80
C GLU A 219 -8.28 15.99 14.87
N ARG A 220 -7.96 17.29 14.86
CA ARG A 220 -8.96 18.37 14.76
C ARG A 220 -9.72 18.28 13.44
N TYR A 221 -9.02 18.08 12.33
CA TYR A 221 -9.66 17.90 11.03
C TYR A 221 -10.60 16.69 11.02
N ALA A 222 -10.14 15.54 11.52
CA ALA A 222 -10.96 14.34 11.64
C ALA A 222 -12.23 14.57 12.49
N ARG A 223 -12.13 15.34 13.57
CA ARG A 223 -13.29 15.70 14.41
C ARG A 223 -14.30 16.55 13.64
N ARG A 224 -13.85 17.57 12.89
CA ARG A 224 -14.74 18.40 12.06
C ARG A 224 -15.45 17.58 10.98
N VAL A 225 -14.75 16.63 10.38
CA VAL A 225 -15.36 15.71 9.41
C VAL A 225 -16.42 14.81 10.07
N GLN A 226 -16.20 14.35 11.30
CA GLN A 226 -17.21 13.60 12.06
C GLN A 226 -18.45 14.44 12.39
N GLU A 227 -18.26 15.72 12.71
CA GLU A 227 -19.36 16.67 12.92
C GLU A 227 -20.18 16.86 11.63
N ALA A 228 -19.52 16.99 10.48
CA ALA A 228 -20.18 17.04 9.18
C ALA A 228 -20.96 15.74 8.86
N ASP A 229 -20.38 14.57 9.12
CA ASP A 229 -21.06 13.28 8.98
C ASP A 229 -22.28 13.16 9.90
N ALA A 230 -22.21 13.72 11.11
CA ALA A 230 -23.34 13.74 12.03
C ALA A 230 -24.48 14.63 11.51
N ALA A 231 -24.17 15.82 11.00
CA ALA A 231 -25.15 16.69 10.36
C ALA A 231 -25.78 16.05 9.11
N LEU A 232 -24.98 15.32 8.33
CA LEU A 232 -25.45 14.62 7.13
C LEU A 232 -26.44 13.49 7.49
N ARG A 233 -26.11 12.67 8.49
CA ARG A 233 -27.02 11.62 9.00
C ARG A 233 -28.30 12.20 9.58
N ALA A 234 -28.22 13.34 10.27
CA ALA A 234 -29.41 14.03 10.77
C ALA A 234 -30.30 14.50 9.60
N ARG A 235 -29.71 15.04 8.53
CA ARG A 235 -30.44 15.45 7.32
C ARG A 235 -31.17 14.28 6.68
N GLU A 236 -30.52 13.13 6.54
CA GLU A 236 -31.12 11.92 5.98
C GLU A 236 -32.25 11.37 6.82
N ALA A 237 -32.15 11.44 8.14
CA ALA A 237 -33.23 11.03 9.02
C ALA A 237 -34.51 11.83 8.76
N LEU A 238 -34.39 13.09 8.32
CA LEU A 238 -35.49 13.96 7.95
C LEU A 238 -36.02 13.77 6.52
N ASP A 239 -35.44 12.89 5.70
CA ASP A 239 -35.90 12.67 4.33
C ASP A 239 -37.34 12.07 4.28
N ASN A 240 -37.77 11.44 5.38
CA ASN A 240 -39.16 11.01 5.60
C ASN A 240 -40.14 12.16 5.92
N ASN A 241 -39.67 13.41 6.04
CA ASN A 241 -40.53 14.56 6.35
C ASN A 241 -41.64 14.77 5.34
N HIS A 242 -41.48 14.36 4.07
CA HIS A 242 -42.53 14.46 3.06
C HIS A 242 -43.86 13.80 3.50
N LYS A 243 -43.81 12.70 4.27
CA LYS A 243 -45.03 12.03 4.80
C LYS A 243 -45.68 12.85 5.90
N TYR A 244 -44.87 13.47 6.77
CA TYR A 244 -45.36 14.37 7.80
C TYR A 244 -45.90 15.67 7.20
N ARG A 245 -45.26 16.21 6.15
CA ARG A 245 -45.78 17.35 5.38
C ARG A 245 -47.14 17.04 4.76
N ALA A 246 -47.28 15.86 4.15
CA ALA A 246 -48.55 15.42 3.58
C ALA A 246 -49.64 15.24 4.64
N LEU A 247 -49.29 14.70 5.82
CA LEU A 247 -50.20 14.58 6.96
C LEU A 247 -50.66 15.95 7.47
N LEU A 248 -49.72 16.87 7.70
CA LEU A 248 -50.02 18.23 8.20
C LEU A 248 -50.86 19.03 7.20
N ALA A 249 -50.59 18.86 5.90
CA ALA A 249 -51.39 19.45 4.84
C ALA A 249 -52.81 18.86 4.81
N ALA A 250 -52.98 17.57 5.08
CA ALA A 250 -54.30 16.94 5.15
C ALA A 250 -55.11 17.35 6.39
N THR A 251 -54.45 17.89 7.43
CA THR A 251 -55.09 18.39 8.66
C THR A 251 -55.21 19.92 8.72
N ASP A 252 -54.85 20.64 7.65
CA ASP A 252 -54.77 22.11 7.59
C ASP A 252 -53.95 22.75 8.74
N ASP A 253 -52.93 22.03 9.24
CA ASP A 253 -52.06 22.51 10.33
C ASP A 253 -50.91 23.37 9.77
N ALA A 254 -51.19 24.65 9.56
CA ALA A 254 -50.23 25.63 9.06
C ALA A 254 -49.07 25.89 10.04
N GLU A 255 -49.31 25.81 11.35
CA GLU A 255 -48.28 26.05 12.37
C GLU A 255 -47.28 24.88 12.43
N GLY A 256 -47.78 23.65 12.45
CA GLY A 256 -46.95 22.45 12.34
C GLY A 256 -46.14 22.40 11.04
N MET A 257 -46.73 22.88 9.94
CA MET A 257 -46.01 22.99 8.67
C MET A 257 -44.89 24.05 8.71
N ALA A 258 -45.14 25.22 9.29
CA ALA A 258 -44.11 26.24 9.48
C ALA A 258 -42.95 25.72 10.36
N ALA A 259 -43.26 25.05 11.47
CA ALA A 259 -42.25 24.49 12.37
C ALA A 259 -41.40 23.41 11.69
N LEU A 260 -42.02 22.47 10.97
CA LEU A 260 -41.31 21.40 10.26
C LEU A 260 -40.41 21.94 9.15
N THR A 261 -40.80 23.04 8.51
CA THR A 261 -39.99 23.73 7.50
C THR A 261 -38.80 24.43 8.15
N ALA A 262 -39.01 25.19 9.23
CA ALA A 262 -37.95 25.86 9.97
C ALA A 262 -36.90 24.89 10.53
N HIS A 263 -37.32 23.71 11.00
CA HIS A 263 -36.40 22.65 11.42
C HIS A 263 -35.55 22.09 10.27
N GLY A 264 -36.13 21.96 9.08
CA GLY A 264 -35.39 21.58 7.87
C GLY A 264 -34.33 22.61 7.50
N ASP A 265 -34.71 23.90 7.46
CA ASP A 265 -33.80 24.99 7.09
C ASP A 265 -32.64 25.12 8.09
N ALA A 266 -32.92 25.05 9.40
CA ALA A 266 -31.89 25.10 10.43
C ALA A 266 -30.89 23.94 10.33
N LEU A 267 -31.34 22.77 9.88
CA LEU A 267 -30.49 21.60 9.70
C LEU A 267 -29.61 21.72 8.46
N GLU A 268 -30.14 22.21 7.34
CA GLU A 268 -29.34 22.51 6.14
C GLU A 268 -28.27 23.54 6.43
N GLU A 269 -28.59 24.58 7.21
CA GLU A 269 -27.59 25.58 7.64
C GLU A 269 -26.49 24.95 8.51
N THR A 270 -26.87 24.05 9.42
CA THR A 270 -25.92 23.32 10.27
C THR A 270 -25.01 22.40 9.45
N LEU A 271 -25.54 21.71 8.45
CA LEU A 271 -24.76 20.91 7.51
C LEU A 271 -23.79 21.81 6.72
N ALA A 272 -24.28 22.90 6.13
CA ALA A 272 -23.44 23.82 5.36
C ALA A 272 -22.32 24.46 6.22
N ARG A 273 -22.58 24.73 7.50
CA ARG A 273 -21.57 25.23 8.44
C ARG A 273 -20.52 24.17 8.77
N SER A 274 -20.96 22.97 9.16
CA SER A 274 -20.04 21.89 9.53
C SER A 274 -19.14 21.43 8.37
N VAL A 275 -19.66 21.37 7.13
CA VAL A 275 -18.84 21.09 5.94
C VAL A 275 -17.81 22.19 5.71
N ARG A 276 -18.18 23.47 5.82
CA ARG A 276 -17.22 24.59 5.70
C ARG A 276 -16.12 24.52 6.74
N GLU A 277 -16.48 24.33 8.01
CA GLU A 277 -15.49 24.18 9.10
C GLU A 277 -14.56 22.98 8.86
N ALA A 278 -15.05 21.89 8.28
CA ALA A 278 -14.23 20.76 7.90
C ALA A 278 -13.27 21.10 6.74
N ILE A 279 -13.73 21.80 5.71
CA ILE A 279 -12.88 22.24 4.59
C ILE A 279 -11.78 23.19 5.08
N GLU A 280 -12.13 24.19 5.89
CA GLU A 280 -11.16 25.13 6.48
C GLU A 280 -10.12 24.40 7.32
N ALA A 281 -10.54 23.46 8.17
CA ALA A 281 -9.61 22.64 8.95
C ALA A 281 -8.66 21.81 8.04
N GLY A 282 -9.17 21.26 6.94
CA GLY A 282 -8.36 20.56 5.94
C GLY A 282 -7.32 21.47 5.27
N GLN A 283 -7.70 22.70 4.93
CA GLN A 283 -6.79 23.68 4.32
C GLN A 283 -5.65 24.10 5.26
N THR A 284 -5.89 24.18 6.57
CA THR A 284 -4.82 24.48 7.53
C THR A 284 -3.74 23.41 7.61
N LEU A 285 -3.99 22.19 7.12
CA LEU A 285 -3.00 21.12 7.05
C LEU A 285 -2.07 21.23 5.83
N ALA A 286 -2.42 22.05 4.84
CA ALA A 286 -1.63 22.26 3.64
C ALA A 286 -0.54 23.34 3.80
N VAL A 287 -0.59 24.10 4.90
CA VAL A 287 0.38 25.15 5.28
C VAL A 287 1.44 24.56 6.21
#